data_AF-A0AAU4EA62-F1
#
_entry.id   AF-A0AAU4EA62-F1
#
_cell.length_a   1.000
_cell.length_b   1.000
_cell.length_c   1.000
_cell.angle_alpha   90.00
_cell.angle_beta   90.00
_cell.angle_gamma   90.00
#
_symmetry.space_group_name_H-M   'P 1'
#
loop_
_entity.id
_entity.type
_entity.pdbx_description
1 polymer ?
#
loop_
_entity_poly.entity_id
_entity_poly.type
_entity_poly.pdbx_seq_one_letter_code
_entity_poly.pdbx_strand_id
1 'polypeptide(L)'
;MTARGAREDPEARAAFREFVRTHHPDVGGDPAEFAAGLARFRAGKSAVDETRFDAPIRFVVNRRGVAAVLAKLRKRRRPPRVQ
;
A
#
# COMPACT_ATOMS: atom_id res chain seq x y z
N MET A 1 15.12 9.76 -13.57
CA MET A 1 13.66 9.82 -13.81
C MET A 1 12.98 8.82 -12.88
N THR A 2 12.41 9.27 -11.76
CA THR A 2 11.77 8.39 -10.76
C THR A 2 10.35 8.10 -11.22
N ALA A 3 10.05 6.83 -11.54
CA ALA A 3 8.71 6.40 -11.91
C ALA A 3 7.72 6.75 -10.79
N ARG A 4 6.87 7.74 -11.05
CA ARG A 4 5.75 8.10 -10.19
C ARG A 4 4.79 6.90 -10.23
N GLY A 5 4.82 6.07 -9.17
CA GLY A 5 3.94 4.92 -9.04
C GLY A 5 2.52 5.32 -9.44
N ALA A 6 1.98 4.60 -10.44
CA ALA A 6 0.63 4.81 -10.94
C ALA A 6 -0.31 4.91 -9.74
N ARG A 7 -1.01 6.03 -9.60
CA ARG A 7 -2.02 6.19 -8.57
C ARG A 7 -3.09 5.16 -8.87
N GLU A 8 -3.11 4.07 -8.11
CA GLU A 8 -4.17 3.07 -8.25
C GLU A 8 -5.51 3.76 -8.05
N ASP A 9 -6.43 3.52 -8.98
CA ASP A 9 -7.79 4.07 -8.94
C ASP A 9 -8.46 3.63 -7.61
N PRO A 10 -8.88 4.58 -6.75
CA PRO A 10 -9.51 4.27 -5.48
C PRO A 10 -10.80 3.44 -5.64
N GLU A 11 -11.54 3.62 -6.74
CA GLU A 11 -12.79 2.89 -7.01
C GLU A 11 -12.48 1.43 -7.37
N ALA A 12 -11.49 1.20 -8.22
CA ALA A 12 -11.03 -0.15 -8.55
C ALA A 12 -10.53 -0.92 -7.29
N ARG A 13 -9.88 -0.20 -6.36
CA ARG A 13 -9.47 -0.78 -5.06
C ARG A 13 -10.65 -1.08 -4.14
N ALA A 14 -11.69 -0.26 -4.15
CA ALA A 14 -12.90 -0.51 -3.38
C ALA A 14 -13.64 -1.74 -3.91
N ALA A 15 -13.86 -1.82 -5.23
CA ALA A 15 -14.48 -2.97 -5.89
C ALA A 15 -13.71 -4.28 -5.65
N PHE A 16 -12.37 -4.23 -5.68
CA PHE A 16 -11.54 -5.39 -5.33
C PHE A 16 -11.76 -5.85 -3.88
N ARG A 17 -11.82 -4.93 -2.91
CA ARG A 17 -12.02 -5.28 -1.50
C ARG A 17 -13.40 -5.86 -1.25
N GLU A 18 -14.42 -5.34 -1.93
CA GLU A 18 -15.77 -5.88 -1.88
C GLU A 18 -15.81 -7.30 -2.43
N PHE A 19 -15.25 -7.53 -3.62
CA PHE A 19 -15.12 -8.87 -4.19
C PHE A 19 -14.44 -9.85 -3.23
N VAL A 20 -13.33 -9.43 -2.61
CA VAL A 20 -12.57 -10.26 -1.67
C VAL A 20 -13.37 -10.58 -0.42
N ARG A 21 -14.13 -9.63 0.13
CA ARG A 21 -14.97 -9.89 1.30
C ARG A 21 -16.10 -10.87 0.99
N THR A 22 -16.70 -10.77 -0.20
CA THR A 22 -17.84 -11.59 -0.60
C THR A 22 -17.44 -13.03 -0.94
N HIS A 23 -16.31 -13.23 -1.62
CA HIS A 23 -15.89 -14.55 -2.14
C HIS A 23 -14.73 -15.17 -1.36
N HIS A 24 -14.46 -14.71 -0.13
CA HIS A 24 -13.28 -15.16 0.61
C HIS A 24 -13.36 -16.67 0.94
N PRO A 25 -12.33 -17.47 0.66
CA PRO A 25 -12.33 -18.89 1.02
C PRO A 25 -12.43 -19.11 2.53
N ASP A 26 -11.78 -18.28 3.35
CA ASP A 26 -11.84 -18.39 4.82
C ASP A 26 -13.22 -18.09 5.43
N VAL A 27 -14.17 -17.50 4.68
CA VAL A 27 -15.57 -17.33 5.12
C VAL A 27 -16.52 -18.35 4.48
N GLY A 28 -15.99 -19.33 3.75
CA GLY A 28 -16.76 -20.37 3.07
C GLY A 28 -17.00 -20.13 1.57
N GLY A 29 -16.30 -19.19 0.95
CA GLY A 29 -16.32 -19.02 -0.52
C GLY A 29 -15.54 -20.12 -1.25
N ASP A 30 -15.82 -20.31 -2.54
CA ASP A 30 -15.11 -21.29 -3.36
C ASP A 30 -13.69 -20.79 -3.74
N PRO A 31 -12.62 -21.53 -3.39
CA PRO A 31 -11.26 -21.13 -3.74
C PRO A 31 -11.02 -21.00 -5.25
N ALA A 32 -11.70 -21.80 -6.09
CA ALA A 32 -11.50 -21.77 -7.53
C ALA A 32 -12.14 -20.52 -8.17
N GLU A 33 -13.38 -20.19 -7.80
CA GLU A 33 -14.04 -18.95 -8.18
C GLU A 33 -13.26 -17.71 -7.71
N PHE A 34 -12.73 -17.75 -6.49
CA PHE A 34 -11.89 -16.68 -5.96
C PHE A 34 -10.62 -16.47 -6.80
N ALA A 35 -9.91 -17.55 -7.14
CA ALA A 35 -8.71 -17.50 -7.98
C ALA A 35 -9.02 -16.97 -9.39
N ALA A 36 -10.12 -17.41 -10.00
CA ALA A 36 -10.57 -16.94 -11.30
C ALA A 36 -10.92 -15.44 -11.28
N GLY A 37 -11.59 -14.96 -10.23
CA GLY A 37 -11.87 -13.54 -10.03
C GLY A 37 -10.60 -12.72 -9.82
N LEU A 38 -9.66 -13.21 -8.99
CA LEU A 38 -8.36 -12.56 -8.80
C LEU A 38 -7.57 -12.39 -10.10
N ALA A 39 -7.61 -13.38 -11.01
CA ALA A 39 -6.95 -13.29 -12.31
C ALA A 39 -7.50 -12.13 -13.16
N ARG A 40 -8.82 -11.88 -13.12
CA ARG A 40 -9.46 -10.76 -13.83
C ARG A 40 -8.99 -9.40 -13.30
N PHE A 41 -8.93 -9.25 -11.97
CA PHE A 41 -8.41 -8.02 -11.35
C PHE A 41 -6.90 -7.81 -11.59
N ARG A 42 -6.14 -8.89 -11.80
CA ARG A 42 -4.71 -8.82 -12.15
C ARG A 42 -4.49 -8.45 -13.62
N ALA A 43 -5.29 -8.97 -14.53
CA ALA A 43 -5.17 -8.69 -15.97
C ALA A 43 -5.34 -7.20 -16.32
N GLY A 44 -6.17 -6.47 -15.56
CA GLY A 44 -6.36 -5.01 -15.73
C GLY A 44 -5.30 -4.13 -15.04
N LYS A 45 -4.45 -4.71 -14.18
CA LYS A 45 -3.31 -3.99 -13.60
C LYS A 45 -2.12 -4.18 -14.53
N SER A 46 -1.71 -3.12 -15.24
CA SER A 46 -0.50 -3.11 -16.08
C SER A 46 0.59 -3.92 -15.41
N ALA A 47 1.11 -4.94 -16.13
CA ALA A 47 2.09 -5.92 -15.70
C ALA A 47 2.94 -5.36 -14.56
N VAL A 48 2.56 -5.70 -13.33
CA VAL A 48 3.18 -5.07 -12.18
C VAL A 48 4.53 -5.72 -12.07
N ASP A 49 5.54 -5.03 -12.59
CA ASP A 49 6.94 -5.45 -12.71
C ASP A 49 7.26 -6.55 -11.68
N GLU A 50 7.28 -7.80 -12.13
CA GLU A 50 7.38 -8.96 -11.24
C GLU A 50 8.68 -8.91 -10.43
N THR A 51 9.70 -8.25 -10.97
CA THR A 51 10.99 -7.98 -10.32
C THR A 51 10.85 -7.14 -9.05
N ARG A 52 9.74 -6.41 -8.87
CA ARG A 52 9.47 -5.65 -7.63
C ARG A 52 9.31 -6.56 -6.41
N PHE A 53 8.96 -7.83 -6.61
CA PHE A 53 8.77 -8.81 -5.54
C PHE A 53 10.10 -9.46 -5.12
N ASP A 54 11.14 -9.39 -5.96
CA ASP A 54 12.49 -9.88 -5.66
C ASP A 54 13.31 -8.88 -4.82
N ALA A 55 12.80 -7.66 -4.62
CA ALA A 55 13.45 -6.67 -3.80
C ALA A 55 13.29 -6.99 -2.29
N PRO A 56 14.35 -6.80 -1.47
CA PRO A 56 14.25 -7.01 -0.04
C PRO A 56 13.21 -6.09 0.60
N ILE A 57 12.34 -6.65 1.45
CA ILE A 57 11.30 -5.91 2.17
C ILE A 57 11.97 -4.93 3.14
N ARG A 58 11.81 -3.63 2.91
CA ARG A 58 12.30 -2.56 3.79
C ARG A 58 11.14 -1.85 4.48
N PHE A 59 11.08 -1.95 5.81
CA PHE A 59 10.14 -1.18 6.61
C PHE A 59 10.61 0.27 6.73
N VAL A 60 9.96 1.20 6.02
CA VAL A 60 10.25 2.64 6.11
C VAL A 60 9.23 3.30 7.03
N VAL A 61 9.70 3.81 8.18
CA VAL A 61 8.85 4.58 9.09
C VAL A 61 8.76 6.03 8.59
N ASN A 62 7.74 6.30 7.78
CA ASN A 62 7.44 7.68 7.37
C ASN A 62 6.71 8.40 8.50
N ARG A 63 7.37 9.37 9.14
CA ARG A 63 6.71 10.27 10.10
C ARG A 63 5.72 11.16 9.36
N ARG A 64 4.46 10.77 9.33
CA ARG A 64 3.32 11.58 8.84
C ARG A 64 2.34 11.84 9.99
N GLY A 65 1.45 12.82 9.82
CA GLY A 65 0.43 13.17 10.81
C GLY A 65 1.01 13.73 12.12
N VAL A 66 0.38 13.39 13.25
CA VAL A 66 0.71 13.92 14.58
C VAL A 66 2.19 13.76 14.94
N ALA A 67 2.81 12.63 14.56
CA ALA A 67 4.23 12.37 14.81
C ALA A 67 5.15 13.38 14.08
N ALA A 68 4.79 13.83 12.88
CA ALA A 68 5.54 14.83 12.14
C ALA A 68 5.43 16.22 12.79
N VAL A 69 4.23 16.56 13.28
CA VAL A 69 3.96 17.82 14.00
C VAL A 69 4.76 17.88 15.29
N LEU A 70 4.75 16.81 16.09
CA LEU A 70 5.53 16.73 17.34
C LEU A 70 7.04 16.81 17.10
N ALA A 71 7.54 16.15 16.05
CA ALA A 71 8.95 16.23 15.67
C ALA A 71 9.37 17.67 15.30
N LYS A 72 8.50 18.40 14.58
CA LYS A 72 8.73 19.79 14.21
C LYS A 72 8.75 20.71 15.43
N LEU A 73 7.83 20.51 16.37
CA LEU A 73 7.77 21.27 17.61
C LEU A 73 9.00 21.01 18.50
N ARG A 74 9.40 19.75 18.65
CA ARG A 74 10.62 19.37 19.40
C ARG A 74 11.89 19.98 18.79
N LYS A 75 11.98 20.07 17.46
CA LYS A 75 13.12 20.73 16.79
C LYS A 75 13.18 22.23 17.10
N ARG A 76 12.03 22.91 17.23
CA ARG A 76 11.95 24.34 17.56
C ARG A 76 12.30 24.65 19.01
N ARG A 77 12.15 23.68 19.92
CA ARG A 77 12.50 23.83 21.34
C ARG A 77 13.93 23.41 21.67
N ARG A 78 14.78 23.15 20.68
CA ARG A 78 16.19 22.86 20.96
C ARG A 78 16.89 24.16 21.37
N PRO A 79 17.41 24.26 22.61
CA PRO A 79 18.17 25.43 23.02
C PRO A 79 19.42 25.56 22.13
N PRO A 80 19.89 26.79 21.86
CA PRO A 80 21.13 27.01 21.12
C PRO A 80 22.26 26.30 21.86
N ARG A 81 23.01 25.46 21.13
CA ARG A 81 24.23 24.87 21.68
C ARG A 81 25.23 26.01 21.82
N VAL A 82 25.46 26.44 23.04
CA VAL A 82 26.57 27.33 23.37
C VAL A 82 27.86 26.58 23.02
N GLN A 83 28.66 27.15 22.12
CA GLN A 83 30.07 26.79 21.88
C GLN A 83 30.94 27.78 22.64
#